data_AF-A0A9P6BUY7-F1
#
_entry.id   AF-A0A9P6BUY7-F1
#
_cell.length_a   1.000
_cell.length_b   1.000
_cell.length_c   1.000
_cell.angle_alpha   90.00
_cell.angle_beta   90.00
_cell.angle_gamma   90.00
#
_symmetry.space_group_name_H-M   'P 1'
#
loop_
_entity.id
_entity.type
_entity.pdbx_description
1 polymer ?
#
loop_
_entity_poly.entity_id
_entity_poly.type
_entity_poly.pdbx_seq_one_letter_code
_entity_poly.pdbx_strand_id
1 'polypeptide(L)' 'DTICRFQSNASAMKQLAARNFKDLLQCSIPVFEDLFVEPHNQLLLDLLFSLSCWHALAKLHLQTMSTIKFLIPS' A
#
# COMPACT_ATOMS: atom_id res chain seq x y z
N ASP A 1 9.55 -2.99 11.66
CA ASP A 1 9.39 -2.27 10.38
C ASP A 1 9.41 -0.78 10.70
N THR A 2 10.24 0.01 10.03
CA THR A 2 10.35 1.47 10.26
C THR A 2 9.80 2.17 9.02
N ILE A 3 8.80 3.04 9.19
CA ILE A 3 8.23 3.86 8.11
C ILE A 3 9.35 4.77 7.58
N CYS A 4 9.61 4.72 6.26
CA CYS A 4 10.60 5.59 5.64
C CYS A 4 10.07 7.03 5.56
N ARG A 5 10.98 8.02 5.59
CA ARG A 5 10.61 9.43 5.37
C ARG A 5 10.00 9.60 3.99
N PHE A 6 8.81 10.19 3.94
CA PHE A 6 8.16 10.59 2.71
C PHE A 6 8.88 11.79 2.07
N GLN A 7 8.72 11.95 0.76
CA GLN A 7 9.11 13.18 0.07
C GLN A 7 8.25 14.36 0.57
N SER A 8 8.71 15.60 0.37
CA SER A 8 8.02 16.79 0.90
C SER A 8 6.58 16.93 0.39
N ASN A 9 6.25 16.31 -0.75
CA ASN A 9 4.91 16.25 -1.30
C ASN A 9 4.45 14.79 -1.52
N ALA A 10 3.89 14.19 -0.47
CA ALA A 10 3.36 12.83 -0.50
C ALA A 10 2.18 12.66 -1.47
N SER A 11 1.30 13.67 -1.58
CA SER A 11 0.10 13.60 -2.44
C SER A 11 0.42 13.71 -3.93
N ALA A 12 1.57 14.28 -4.30
CA ALA A 12 2.03 14.29 -5.69
C ALA A 12 2.36 12.88 -6.21
N MET A 13 2.72 11.94 -5.33
CA MET A 13 3.02 10.55 -5.66
C MET A 13 4.03 10.38 -6.81
N LYS A 14 4.93 11.35 -7.00
CA LYS A 14 5.98 11.32 -8.03
C LYS A 14 7.18 10.51 -7.54
N GLN A 15 7.80 9.74 -8.44
CA GLN A 15 9.01 8.94 -8.16
C GLN A 15 8.88 7.98 -6.96
N LEU A 16 7.75 7.29 -6.84
CA LEU A 16 7.55 6.29 -5.80
C LEU A 16 8.24 4.97 -6.14
N ALA A 17 9.26 4.62 -5.37
CA ALA A 17 9.65 3.22 -5.24
C ALA A 17 8.51 2.43 -4.58
N ALA A 18 8.36 1.15 -4.92
CA ALA A 18 7.30 0.29 -4.38
C ALA A 18 7.23 0.30 -2.84
N ARG A 19 8.37 0.48 -2.17
CA ARG A 19 8.43 0.62 -0.71
C ARG A 19 7.69 1.86 -0.19
N ASN A 20 7.86 3.01 -0.84
CA ASN A 20 7.24 4.26 -0.42
C ASN A 20 5.72 4.20 -0.60
N PHE A 21 5.24 3.48 -1.62
CA PHE A 21 3.81 3.27 -1.85
C PHE A 21 3.17 2.44 -0.72
N LYS A 22 3.84 1.37 -0.26
CA LYS A 22 3.41 0.59 0.93
C LYS A 22 3.30 1.48 2.17
N ASP A 23 4.33 2.28 2.44
CA ASP A 23 4.40 3.12 3.63
C ASP A 23 3.31 4.21 3.59
N LEU A 24 3.02 4.78 2.42
CA LEU A 24 1.93 5.73 2.23
C LEU A 24 0.56 5.10 2.50
N LEU A 25 0.29 3.90 1.98
CA LEU A 25 -0.99 3.21 2.23
C LEU A 25 -1.21 2.93 3.72
N GLN A 26 -0.16 2.45 4.41
CA GLN A 26 -0.24 2.18 5.85
C GLN A 26 -0.47 3.44 6.69
N CYS A 27 0.14 4.56 6.31
CA CYS A 27 -0.07 5.83 7.00
C CYS A 27 -1.40 6.49 6.63
N SER A 28 -1.94 6.22 5.45
CA SER A 28 -3.16 6.87 4.97
C SER A 28 -4.38 6.44 5.77
N ILE A 29 -4.54 5.14 6.07
CA ILE A 29 -5.72 4.62 6.78
C ILE A 29 -6.00 5.39 8.09
N PRO A 30 -5.07 5.50 9.06
CA PRO A 30 -5.32 6.24 10.29
C PRO A 30 -5.34 7.77 10.11
N VAL A 31 -4.77 8.31 9.03
CA VAL A 31 -4.79 9.76 8.75
C VAL A 31 -6.15 10.21 8.22
N PHE A 32 -6.83 9.34 7.49
CA PHE A 32 -8.14 9.62 6.91
C PHE A 32 -9.30 9.18 7.80
N GLU A 33 -9.02 8.41 8.86
CA GLU A 33 -10.02 8.03 9.87
C GLU A 33 -10.60 9.28 10.54
N ASP A 34 -11.93 9.42 10.48
CA ASP A 34 -12.71 10.53 11.00
C ASP A 34 -12.38 11.91 10.40
N LEU A 35 -11.64 11.95 9.29
CA LEU A 35 -11.34 13.20 8.59
C LEU A 35 -12.56 13.74 7.84
N PHE A 36 -13.44 12.85 7.40
CA PHE A 36 -14.64 13.19 6.62
C PHE A 36 -15.93 12.88 7.40
N VAL A 37 -17.01 13.55 7.01
CA VAL A 37 -18.34 13.23 7.53
C VAL A 37 -18.89 12.01 6.78
N GLU A 38 -19.60 11.15 7.51
CA GLU A 38 -20.30 10.02 6.91
C GLU A 38 -21.26 10.45 5.78
N PRO A 39 -21.41 9.65 4.71
CA PRO A 39 -20.87 8.29 4.51
C PRO A 39 -19.47 8.22 3.86
N HIS A 40 -18.85 9.37 3.58
CA HIS A 40 -17.65 9.42 2.75
C HIS A 40 -16.41 8.88 3.46
N ASN A 41 -16.37 8.99 4.79
CA ASN A 41 -15.32 8.45 5.64
C ASN A 41 -15.24 6.92 5.51
N GLN A 42 -16.36 6.22 5.75
CA GLN A 42 -16.41 4.77 5.56
C GLN A 42 -16.02 4.34 4.15
N LEU A 43 -16.57 4.99 3.11
CA LEU A 43 -16.24 4.65 1.72
C LEU A 43 -14.73 4.78 1.44
N LEU A 44 -14.10 5.83 1.95
CA LEU A 44 -12.68 6.08 1.74
C LEU A 44 -11.81 5.09 2.52
N LEU A 45 -12.17 4.78 3.77
CA LEU A 45 -11.50 3.76 4.57
C LEU A 45 -11.59 2.37 3.92
N ASP A 46 -12.76 2.00 3.38
CA ASP A 46 -12.96 0.74 2.65
C ASP A 46 -12.10 0.67 1.38
N LEU A 47 -11.98 1.79 0.65
CA LEU A 47 -11.12 1.88 -0.53
C LEU A 47 -9.64 1.72 -0.16
N LEU A 48 -9.18 2.41 0.88
CA LEU A 48 -7.79 2.30 1.35
C LEU A 48 -7.46 0.90 1.86
N PHE A 49 -8.40 0.27 2.55
CA PHE A 49 -8.27 -1.12 3.01
C PHE A 49 -8.19 -2.09 1.83
N SER A 50 -9.10 -1.95 0.85
CA SER A 50 -9.12 -2.78 -0.36
C SER A 50 -7.83 -2.66 -1.16
N LEU A 51 -7.32 -1.43 -1.33
CA LEU A 51 -6.06 -1.17 -2.02
C LEU A 51 -4.86 -1.76 -1.27
N SER A 52 -4.86 -1.68 0.07
CA SER A 52 -3.83 -2.29 0.91
C SER A 52 -3.83 -3.82 0.81
N CYS A 53 -5.01 -4.44 0.80
CA CYS A 53 -5.17 -5.88 0.61
C CYS A 53 -4.67 -6.31 -0.77
N TRP A 54 -5.09 -5.62 -1.82
CA TRP A 54 -4.63 -5.90 -3.19
C TRP A 54 -3.11 -5.80 -3.30
N HIS A 55 -2.50 -4.76 -2.74
CA HIS A 55 -1.05 -4.59 -2.76
C HIS A 55 -0.32 -5.70 -1.99
N ALA A 56 -0.84 -6.14 -0.83
CA ALA A 56 -0.29 -7.26 -0.08
C ALA A 56 -0.34 -8.57 -0.87
N LEU A 57 -1.48 -8.85 -1.53
CA LEU A 57 -1.66 -10.03 -2.39
C LEU A 57 -0.71 -10.00 -3.60
N ALA A 58 -0.57 -8.86 -4.27
CA ALA A 58 0.34 -8.70 -5.39
C ALA A 58 1.80 -8.97 -4.98
N LYS A 59 2.21 -8.51 -3.79
CA LYS A 59 3.53 -8.77 -3.23
C LYS A 59 3.73 -10.26 -2.94
N LEU A 60 2.75 -10.91 -2.33
CA LEU A 60 2.79 -12.36 -2.06
C LEU A 60 2.89 -13.16 -3.37
N HIS A 61 2.11 -12.79 -4.38
CA HIS A 61 2.16 -13.44 -5.69
C HIS A 61 3.54 -13.35 -6.33
N LEU A 62 4.17 -12.17 -6.32
CA LEU A 62 5.53 -11.99 -6.83
C LEU A 62 6.55 -12.86 -6.08
N GLN A 63 6.45 -12.91 -4.75
CA GLN A 63 7.31 -13.76 -3.92
C GLN A 63 7.11 -15.25 -4.26
N THR A 64 5.87 -15.72 -4.36
CA THR A 64 5.57 -17.10 -4.74
C THR A 64 6.11 -17.46 -6.11
N MET A 65 5.92 -16.60 -7.13
CA MET A 65 6.48 -16.82 -8.47
C MET A 65 8.01 -16.88 -8.46
N SER A 66 8.67 -16.02 -7.68
CA SER A 66 10.12 -16.04 -7.54
C SER A 66 10.62 -17.35 -6.91
N THR A 67 9.92 -17.85 -5.89
CA THR A 67 10.24 -19.11 -5.22
C THR A 67 10.01 -20.30 -6.16
N ILE A 68 8.89 -20.33 -6.89
CA ILE A 68 8.61 -21.40 -7.86
C ILE A 68 9.68 -21.45 -8.95
N LYS A 69 10.07 -20.29 -9.50
CA LYS A 69 11.13 -20.21 -10.52
C LYS A 69 12.49 -20.68 -9.98
N PHE A 70 12.78 -20.44 -8.70
CA PHE A 70 14.01 -20.94 -8.07
C PHE A 70 13.99 -22.46 -7.88
N LEU A 71 12.85 -23.03 -7.48
CA LEU A 71 12.71 -24.46 -7.19
C LEU A 71 12.61 -25.33 -8.45
N ILE A 72 12.12 -24.76 -9.56
CA ILE A 72 12.00 -25.45 -10.86
C ILE A 72 12.86 -24.69 -11.88
N PRO A 73 14.19 -24.87 -11.86
CA PRO A 73 15.06 -24.32 -12.89
C PRO A 73 14.82 -25.08 -14.20
N SER A 74 14.36 -24.35 -15.22
CA SER A 74 14.22 -24.81 -16.61
C SER A 74 15.56 -25.09 -17.26
#